data_AF-A0A919XD26-F1
#
_entry.id   AF-A0A919XD26-F1
#
_cell.length_a   1.000
_cell.length_b   1.000
_cell.length_c   1.000
_cell.angle_alpha   90.00
_cell.angle_beta   90.00
_cell.angle_gamma   90.00
#
_symmetry.space_group_name_H-M   'P 1'
#
loop_
_entity.id
_entity.type
_entity.pdbx_description
1 polymer ?
#
loop_
_entity_poly.entity_id
_entity_poly.type
_entity_poly.pdbx_seq_one_letter_code
_entity_poly.pdbx_strand_id
1 'polypeptide(L)'
;MKTIAIAGTFDSKGEEFLYVKSVIEKLGLKTFTIHCGVFEPMFTPDVSNDEVAQAAGADIREIAARKDRSAGTEALARGMERIVPKLYAEGKFDGILSFGGTGGTSIVTAGMRGLPIGVPKLMVSTVASGHTEPYVGTSDIVMFPSIVDVSGLNSFSTQIFANAAHAIAGMVQFESAPPRDKKQLVAATMFGVTTPCVNYAREYLEQQDFEVLVFHATGTGGKTMESLIEGGFVDGVLDLTTTEWCDELVGGVLAAGPHRLEAAGRCKVPQVVSTGALDMVNFGPYDTVPAAFKNRNLYKHNPSVTLMRTTVEENRKLGEVIADKLNRAQGPTALMLPLKGVSMLDVEGQPFHGTQEDEMLFNTLRQRIDRQTVELIELDSDINDKAFAVAAAKKLIELMKKS
;
A
#
# COMPACT_ATOMS: atom_id res chain seq x y z
N MET A 1 -10.04 -7.08 -28.75
CA MET A 1 -11.19 -7.65 -28.00
C MET A 1 -10.72 -7.82 -26.58
N LYS A 2 -11.44 -7.25 -25.59
CA LYS A 2 -11.05 -7.29 -24.19
C LYS A 2 -11.14 -8.73 -23.65
N THR A 3 -10.23 -9.08 -22.74
CA THR A 3 -10.06 -10.42 -22.18
C THR A 3 -10.18 -10.35 -20.67
N ILE A 4 -11.01 -11.21 -20.05
CA ILE A 4 -11.13 -11.29 -18.60
C ILE A 4 -10.40 -12.55 -18.12
N ALA A 5 -9.46 -12.38 -17.20
CA ALA A 5 -8.89 -13.49 -16.47
C ALA A 5 -9.93 -14.09 -15.51
N ILE A 6 -10.11 -15.40 -15.58
CA ILE A 6 -10.90 -16.18 -14.64
C ILE A 6 -9.90 -17.01 -13.83
N ALA A 7 -9.75 -16.70 -12.55
CA ALA A 7 -8.78 -17.37 -11.70
C ALA A 7 -9.47 -18.11 -10.56
N GLY A 8 -9.03 -19.32 -10.22
CA GLY A 8 -9.55 -20.03 -9.05
C GLY A 8 -9.24 -21.52 -9.01
N THR A 9 -9.89 -22.22 -8.09
CA THR A 9 -9.66 -23.65 -7.83
C THR A 9 -10.55 -24.52 -8.73
N PHE A 10 -10.12 -24.78 -9.96
CA PHE A 10 -10.90 -25.52 -10.97
C PHE A 10 -11.04 -27.01 -10.68
N ASP A 11 -10.30 -27.52 -9.70
CA ASP A 11 -10.38 -28.88 -9.16
C ASP A 11 -11.63 -29.11 -8.30
N SER A 12 -12.10 -28.06 -7.62
CA SER A 12 -13.25 -28.11 -6.72
C SER A 12 -14.46 -27.31 -7.21
N LYS A 13 -14.26 -26.36 -8.13
CA LYS A 13 -15.30 -25.43 -8.60
C LYS A 13 -15.35 -25.32 -10.13
N GLY A 14 -14.97 -26.41 -10.82
CA GLY A 14 -14.84 -26.43 -12.27
C GLY A 14 -16.13 -26.06 -13.01
N GLU A 15 -17.27 -26.60 -12.56
CA GLU A 15 -18.58 -26.34 -13.18
C GLU A 15 -18.99 -24.86 -13.05
N GLU A 16 -18.78 -24.27 -11.88
CA GLU A 16 -19.07 -22.86 -11.62
C GLU A 16 -18.18 -21.95 -12.48
N PHE A 17 -16.90 -22.31 -12.66
CA PHE A 17 -15.96 -21.50 -13.44
C PHE A 17 -16.27 -21.60 -14.93
N LEU A 18 -16.67 -22.78 -15.42
CA LEU A 18 -17.17 -22.95 -16.77
C LEU A 18 -18.48 -22.18 -17.00
N TYR A 19 -19.37 -22.11 -16.01
CA TYR A 19 -20.57 -21.29 -16.10
C TYR A 19 -20.21 -19.81 -16.29
N VAL A 20 -19.37 -19.24 -15.42
CA VAL A 20 -18.92 -17.84 -15.52
C VAL A 20 -18.20 -17.56 -16.83
N LYS A 21 -17.32 -18.47 -17.25
CA LYS A 21 -16.65 -18.43 -18.56
C LYS A 21 -17.67 -18.29 -19.69
N SER A 22 -18.70 -19.13 -19.69
CA SER A 22 -19.75 -19.10 -20.71
C SER A 22 -20.57 -17.80 -20.71
N VAL A 23 -20.81 -17.20 -19.53
CA VAL A 23 -21.52 -15.91 -19.43
C VAL A 23 -20.67 -14.81 -20.04
N ILE A 24 -19.38 -14.73 -19.71
CA ILE A 24 -18.47 -13.73 -20.26
C ILE A 24 -18.33 -13.85 -21.79
N GLU A 25 -18.17 -15.07 -22.29
CA GLU A 25 -18.01 -15.32 -23.74
C GLU A 25 -19.27 -14.96 -24.53
N LYS A 26 -20.46 -15.16 -23.96
CA LYS A 26 -21.73 -14.71 -24.56
C LYS A 26 -21.86 -13.19 -24.68
N LEU A 27 -21.09 -12.42 -23.90
CA LEU A 27 -21.01 -10.95 -24.02
C LEU A 27 -20.03 -10.51 -25.12
N GLY A 28 -19.43 -11.45 -25.85
CA GLY A 28 -18.43 -11.15 -26.89
C GLY A 28 -17.04 -10.79 -26.35
N LEU A 29 -16.74 -11.19 -25.12
CA LEU A 29 -15.44 -11.02 -24.48
C LEU A 29 -14.64 -12.32 -24.50
N LYS A 30 -13.31 -12.23 -24.43
CA LYS A 30 -12.44 -13.40 -24.28
C LYS A 30 -12.26 -13.75 -22.80
N THR A 31 -11.92 -15.01 -22.53
CA THR A 31 -11.56 -15.48 -21.19
C THR A 31 -10.13 -16.02 -21.20
N PHE A 32 -9.40 -15.81 -20.10
CA PHE A 32 -8.08 -16.37 -19.86
C PHE A 32 -8.07 -17.06 -18.49
N THR A 33 -7.81 -18.36 -18.44
CA THR A 33 -8.13 -19.19 -17.28
C THR A 33 -6.88 -19.57 -16.49
N ILE A 34 -6.89 -19.28 -15.18
CA ILE A 34 -5.75 -19.51 -14.28
C ILE A 34 -6.19 -20.47 -13.16
N HIS A 35 -5.66 -21.69 -13.18
CA HIS A 35 -5.95 -22.68 -12.15
C HIS A 35 -5.00 -22.51 -10.95
N CYS A 36 -5.58 -22.30 -9.77
CA CYS A 36 -4.85 -22.21 -8.51
C CYS A 36 -5.37 -23.19 -7.46
N GLY A 37 -5.94 -24.34 -7.89
CA GLY A 37 -6.27 -25.47 -7.03
C GLY A 37 -5.07 -26.41 -6.84
N VAL A 38 -5.14 -27.27 -5.82
CA VAL A 38 -4.04 -28.19 -5.51
C VAL A 38 -4.07 -29.41 -6.42
N PHE A 39 -5.26 -29.85 -6.84
CA PHE A 39 -5.44 -31.07 -7.62
C PHE A 39 -5.69 -30.78 -9.10
N GLU A 40 -5.83 -31.84 -9.88
CA GLU A 40 -6.13 -31.76 -11.31
C GLU A 40 -7.40 -30.94 -11.57
N PRO A 41 -7.38 -30.00 -12.52
CA PRO A 41 -8.54 -29.18 -12.85
C PRO A 41 -9.59 -29.99 -13.63
N MET A 42 -10.86 -29.59 -13.51
CA MET A 42 -11.96 -30.20 -14.27
C MET A 42 -11.91 -29.92 -15.79
N PHE A 43 -11.22 -28.86 -16.20
CA PHE A 43 -11.01 -28.48 -17.60
C PHE A 43 -9.59 -27.92 -17.78
N THR A 44 -9.06 -27.97 -19.00
CA THR A 44 -7.71 -27.48 -19.30
C THR A 44 -7.63 -25.96 -19.12
N PRO A 45 -6.81 -25.45 -18.18
CA PRO A 45 -6.63 -24.02 -18.01
C PRO A 45 -5.57 -23.47 -19.00
N ASP A 46 -5.56 -22.16 -19.21
CA ASP A 46 -4.49 -21.47 -19.93
C ASP A 46 -3.20 -21.39 -19.11
N VAL A 47 -3.32 -21.36 -17.77
CA VAL A 47 -2.22 -21.41 -16.80
C VAL A 47 -2.51 -22.49 -15.76
N SER A 48 -1.60 -23.44 -15.64
CA SER A 48 -1.71 -24.58 -14.72
C SER A 48 -1.36 -24.22 -13.27
N ASN A 49 -1.80 -25.05 -12.32
CA ASN A 49 -1.39 -24.93 -10.91
C ASN A 49 0.09 -25.27 -10.71
N ASP A 50 0.70 -26.10 -11.56
CA ASP A 50 2.14 -26.29 -11.64
C ASP A 50 2.87 -24.97 -11.89
N GLU A 51 2.44 -24.19 -12.89
CA GLU A 51 3.03 -22.87 -13.18
C GLU A 51 2.85 -21.88 -12.02
N VAL A 52 1.67 -21.88 -11.39
CA VAL A 52 1.41 -21.05 -10.19
C VAL A 52 2.34 -21.44 -9.05
N ALA A 53 2.50 -22.74 -8.75
CA ALA A 53 3.38 -23.22 -7.69
C ALA A 53 4.86 -22.91 -7.99
N GLN A 54 5.29 -23.13 -9.24
CA GLN A 54 6.65 -22.83 -9.68
C GLN A 54 6.99 -21.35 -9.55
N ALA A 55 6.04 -20.45 -9.83
CA ALA A 55 6.23 -19.02 -9.61
C ALA A 55 6.58 -18.70 -8.14
N ALA A 56 6.07 -19.48 -7.18
CA ALA A 56 6.42 -19.38 -5.76
C ALA A 56 7.70 -20.14 -5.36
N GLY A 57 8.35 -20.84 -6.29
CA GLY A 57 9.48 -21.74 -6.00
C GLY A 57 9.04 -23.04 -5.30
N ALA A 58 7.80 -23.48 -5.52
CA ALA A 58 7.24 -24.69 -4.92
C ALA A 58 6.87 -25.73 -6.00
N ASP A 59 6.70 -26.99 -5.59
CA ASP A 59 6.20 -28.09 -6.41
C ASP A 59 4.77 -28.43 -5.97
N ILE A 60 3.82 -28.46 -6.91
CA ILE A 60 2.41 -28.74 -6.63
C ILE A 60 2.20 -30.15 -6.07
N ARG A 61 3.02 -31.13 -6.47
CA ARG A 61 2.95 -32.51 -6.02
C ARG A 61 3.39 -32.63 -4.57
N GLU A 62 4.40 -31.87 -4.17
CA GLU A 62 4.81 -31.79 -2.76
C GLU A 62 3.72 -31.14 -1.91
N ILE A 63 3.11 -30.05 -2.39
CA ILE A 63 1.99 -29.40 -1.72
C ILE A 63 0.83 -30.39 -1.51
N ALA A 64 0.45 -31.11 -2.57
CA ALA A 64 -0.61 -32.11 -2.51
C ALA A 64 -0.28 -33.27 -1.54
N ALA A 65 0.98 -33.73 -1.52
CA ALA A 65 1.43 -34.83 -0.67
C ALA A 65 1.40 -34.47 0.83
N ARG A 66 1.67 -33.21 1.19
CA ARG A 66 1.67 -32.74 2.60
C ARG A 66 0.28 -32.77 3.23
N LYS A 67 -0.79 -32.66 2.44
CA LYS A 67 -2.18 -32.58 2.92
C LYS A 67 -2.42 -31.48 3.97
N ASP A 68 -1.57 -30.46 3.97
CA ASP A 68 -1.71 -29.27 4.79
C ASP A 68 -2.37 -28.16 3.96
N ARG A 69 -3.67 -27.96 4.21
CA ARG A 69 -4.47 -26.97 3.50
C ARG A 69 -3.93 -25.55 3.71
N SER A 70 -3.42 -25.23 4.89
CA SER A 70 -2.93 -23.88 5.20
C SER A 70 -1.66 -23.60 4.41
N ALA A 71 -0.68 -24.50 4.50
CA ALA A 71 0.58 -24.37 3.78
C ALA A 71 0.38 -24.35 2.25
N GLY A 72 -0.56 -25.15 1.74
CA GLY A 72 -0.89 -25.15 0.31
C GLY A 72 -1.53 -23.85 -0.16
N THR A 73 -2.48 -23.31 0.62
CA THR A 73 -3.13 -22.02 0.34
C THR A 73 -2.08 -20.89 0.33
N GLU A 74 -1.16 -20.89 1.28
CA GLU A 74 -0.10 -19.89 1.39
C GLU A 74 0.88 -19.94 0.22
N ALA A 75 1.32 -21.15 -0.18
CA ALA A 75 2.22 -21.33 -1.31
C ALA A 75 1.57 -20.87 -2.64
N LEU A 76 0.31 -21.23 -2.86
CA LEU A 76 -0.43 -20.83 -4.07
C LEU A 76 -0.74 -19.33 -4.08
N ALA A 77 -1.03 -18.71 -2.93
CA ALA A 77 -1.20 -17.27 -2.82
C ALA A 77 0.07 -16.51 -3.25
N ARG A 78 1.25 -16.94 -2.78
CA ARG A 78 2.54 -16.38 -3.23
C ARG A 78 2.79 -16.59 -4.72
N GLY A 79 2.33 -17.72 -5.27
CA GLY A 79 2.39 -18.00 -6.70
C GLY A 79 1.56 -17.00 -7.49
N MET A 80 0.33 -16.75 -7.03
CA MET A 80 -0.60 -15.79 -7.61
C MET A 80 -0.06 -14.35 -7.55
N GLU A 81 0.53 -13.93 -6.43
CA GLU A 81 1.19 -12.62 -6.25
C GLU A 81 2.26 -12.34 -7.32
N ARG A 82 2.90 -13.38 -7.84
CA ARG A 82 3.96 -13.24 -8.86
C ARG A 82 3.43 -13.39 -10.27
N ILE A 83 2.56 -14.36 -10.51
CA ILE A 83 2.15 -14.72 -11.87
C ILE A 83 1.07 -13.78 -12.42
N VAL A 84 0.13 -13.32 -11.59
CA VAL A 84 -0.98 -12.47 -12.04
C VAL A 84 -0.48 -11.12 -12.57
N PRO A 85 0.40 -10.37 -11.86
CA PRO A 85 0.95 -9.13 -12.39
C PRO A 85 1.80 -9.34 -13.65
N LYS A 86 2.58 -10.43 -13.70
CA LYS A 86 3.38 -10.79 -14.88
C LYS A 86 2.49 -10.99 -16.12
N LEU A 87 1.45 -11.80 -15.99
CA LEU A 87 0.51 -12.10 -17.08
C LEU A 87 -0.24 -10.85 -17.54
N TYR A 88 -0.57 -9.94 -16.61
CA TYR A 88 -1.16 -8.65 -16.95
C TYR A 88 -0.19 -7.78 -17.76
N ALA A 89 1.07 -7.67 -17.32
CA ALA A 89 2.11 -6.92 -18.02
C ALA A 89 2.40 -7.48 -19.43
N GLU A 90 2.21 -8.78 -19.64
CA GLU A 90 2.28 -9.44 -20.96
C GLU A 90 1.02 -9.21 -21.84
N GLY A 91 0.03 -8.47 -21.34
CA GLY A 91 -1.21 -8.15 -22.07
C GLY A 91 -2.16 -9.35 -22.22
N LYS A 92 -2.09 -10.34 -21.32
CA LYS A 92 -2.94 -11.56 -21.40
C LYS A 92 -4.40 -11.30 -21.05
N PHE A 93 -4.69 -10.31 -20.21
CA PHE A 93 -6.03 -9.94 -19.79
C PHE A 93 -6.14 -8.45 -19.45
N ASP A 94 -7.36 -7.93 -19.46
CA ASP A 94 -7.72 -6.53 -19.19
C ASP A 94 -8.45 -6.35 -17.84
N GLY A 95 -8.89 -7.44 -17.21
CA GLY A 95 -9.50 -7.46 -15.88
C GLY A 95 -9.54 -8.88 -15.33
N ILE A 96 -9.78 -9.04 -14.04
CA ILE A 96 -9.78 -10.34 -13.37
C ILE A 96 -11.04 -10.55 -12.54
N LEU A 97 -11.64 -11.72 -12.70
CA LEU A 97 -12.80 -12.21 -11.95
C LEU A 97 -12.47 -13.52 -11.26
N SER A 98 -12.88 -13.65 -10.01
CA SER A 98 -12.82 -14.91 -9.27
C SER A 98 -13.99 -15.05 -8.32
N PHE A 99 -14.18 -16.27 -7.83
CA PHE A 99 -15.13 -16.55 -6.77
C PHE A 99 -14.69 -17.73 -5.89
N GLY A 100 -15.08 -17.72 -4.63
CA GLY A 100 -14.75 -18.81 -3.72
C GLY A 100 -15.04 -18.54 -2.25
N GLY A 101 -14.78 -19.55 -1.43
CA GLY A 101 -14.77 -19.42 0.02
C GLY A 101 -13.52 -18.69 0.53
N THR A 102 -13.25 -18.78 1.83
CA THR A 102 -12.08 -18.14 2.48
C THR A 102 -10.76 -18.46 1.78
N GLY A 103 -10.46 -19.74 1.53
CA GLY A 103 -9.20 -20.16 0.90
C GLY A 103 -9.04 -19.62 -0.53
N GLY A 104 -10.07 -19.76 -1.38
CA GLY A 104 -10.02 -19.24 -2.76
C GLY A 104 -9.92 -17.71 -2.79
N THR A 105 -10.62 -17.03 -1.87
CA THR A 105 -10.50 -15.57 -1.68
C THR A 105 -9.07 -15.20 -1.32
N SER A 106 -8.46 -15.85 -0.32
CA SER A 106 -7.08 -15.57 0.08
C SER A 106 -6.08 -15.77 -1.06
N ILE A 107 -6.21 -16.83 -1.85
CA ILE A 107 -5.27 -17.15 -2.94
C ILE A 107 -5.35 -16.11 -4.05
N VAL A 108 -6.56 -15.86 -4.57
CA VAL A 108 -6.69 -15.03 -5.78
C VAL A 108 -6.56 -13.55 -5.47
N THR A 109 -7.08 -13.09 -4.32
CA THR A 109 -6.93 -11.67 -3.95
C THR A 109 -5.48 -11.28 -3.70
N ALA A 110 -4.61 -12.23 -3.31
CA ALA A 110 -3.18 -12.01 -3.25
C ALA A 110 -2.59 -11.61 -4.62
N GLY A 111 -2.95 -12.34 -5.68
CA GLY A 111 -2.61 -11.96 -7.06
C GLY A 111 -3.26 -10.65 -7.52
N MET A 112 -4.54 -10.44 -7.19
CA MET A 112 -5.26 -9.22 -7.56
C MET A 112 -4.62 -7.96 -6.97
N ARG A 113 -4.16 -8.00 -5.70
CA ARG A 113 -3.53 -6.83 -5.06
C ARG A 113 -2.26 -6.35 -5.78
N GLY A 114 -1.57 -7.24 -6.49
CA GLY A 114 -0.39 -6.89 -7.29
C GLY A 114 -0.70 -6.21 -8.63
N LEU A 115 -1.97 -6.11 -9.03
CA LEU A 115 -2.35 -5.39 -10.25
C LEU A 115 -2.44 -3.88 -9.99
N PRO A 116 -2.14 -3.04 -11.00
CA PRO A 116 -2.28 -1.59 -10.87
C PRO A 116 -3.69 -1.15 -10.46
N ILE A 117 -3.76 -0.04 -9.72
CA ILE A 117 -5.03 0.62 -9.40
C ILE A 117 -5.76 1.00 -10.69
N GLY A 118 -7.08 0.83 -10.70
CA GLY A 118 -7.92 1.10 -11.87
C GLY A 118 -8.08 -0.10 -12.81
N VAL A 119 -7.24 -1.14 -12.70
CA VAL A 119 -7.50 -2.42 -13.40
C VAL A 119 -8.75 -3.06 -12.79
N PRO A 120 -9.76 -3.46 -13.59
CA PRO A 120 -10.94 -4.13 -13.06
C PRO A 120 -10.61 -5.43 -12.32
N LYS A 121 -10.92 -5.48 -11.02
CA LYS A 121 -10.65 -6.59 -10.11
C LYS A 121 -11.91 -6.92 -9.30
N LEU A 122 -12.52 -8.08 -9.53
CA LEU A 122 -13.76 -8.48 -8.85
C LEU A 122 -13.63 -9.87 -8.22
N MET A 123 -13.92 -9.95 -6.92
CA MET A 123 -13.92 -11.19 -6.16
C MET A 123 -15.31 -11.46 -5.56
N VAL A 124 -15.98 -12.53 -6.00
CA VAL A 124 -17.21 -13.00 -5.36
C VAL A 124 -16.85 -13.91 -4.18
N SER A 125 -17.09 -13.47 -2.95
CA SER A 125 -16.59 -14.15 -1.76
C SER A 125 -17.70 -14.45 -0.75
N THR A 126 -17.60 -15.61 -0.12
CA THR A 126 -18.43 -15.96 1.05
C THR A 126 -18.10 -15.12 2.29
N VAL A 127 -16.96 -14.43 2.28
CA VAL A 127 -16.48 -13.57 3.37
C VAL A 127 -16.37 -12.10 2.97
N ALA A 128 -17.08 -11.68 1.92
CA ALA A 128 -17.15 -10.27 1.53
C ALA A 128 -17.83 -9.39 2.61
N SER A 129 -18.77 -9.94 3.37
CA SER A 129 -19.45 -9.24 4.47
C SER A 129 -18.76 -9.56 5.81
N GLY A 130 -17.59 -8.96 6.04
CA GLY A 130 -16.78 -9.18 7.23
C GLY A 130 -15.51 -8.33 7.26
N HIS A 131 -14.48 -8.81 7.93
CA HIS A 131 -13.16 -8.17 7.93
C HIS A 131 -12.42 -8.47 6.62
N THR A 132 -12.43 -7.52 5.69
CA THR A 132 -11.92 -7.69 4.32
C THR A 132 -10.52 -7.11 4.07
N GLU A 133 -9.93 -6.42 5.05
CA GLU A 133 -8.60 -5.82 4.95
C GLU A 133 -7.52 -6.80 4.46
N PRO A 134 -7.44 -8.07 4.92
CA PRO A 134 -6.43 -9.02 4.44
C PRO A 134 -6.60 -9.43 2.97
N TYR A 135 -7.78 -9.19 2.39
CA TYR A 135 -8.10 -9.52 0.99
C TYR A 135 -7.89 -8.32 0.08
N VAL A 136 -8.41 -7.15 0.46
CA VAL A 136 -8.38 -5.94 -0.36
C VAL A 136 -7.05 -5.19 -0.22
N GLY A 137 -6.49 -5.13 0.99
CA GLY A 137 -5.29 -4.33 1.29
C GLY A 137 -5.48 -2.87 0.90
N THR A 138 -4.50 -2.31 0.19
CA THR A 138 -4.51 -0.96 -0.39
C THR A 138 -4.98 -0.92 -1.85
N SER A 139 -5.54 -2.02 -2.35
CA SER A 139 -6.02 -2.13 -3.74
C SER A 139 -7.49 -1.71 -3.85
N ASP A 140 -7.96 -1.53 -5.07
CA ASP A 140 -9.35 -1.26 -5.47
C ASP A 140 -10.05 -2.57 -5.91
N ILE A 141 -9.90 -3.65 -5.12
CA ILE A 141 -10.61 -4.91 -5.35
C ILE A 141 -12.08 -4.76 -4.95
N VAL A 142 -13.00 -5.10 -5.84
CA VAL A 142 -14.43 -5.12 -5.56
C VAL A 142 -14.83 -6.48 -4.99
N MET A 143 -15.33 -6.48 -3.76
CA MET A 143 -15.83 -7.68 -3.08
C MET A 143 -17.35 -7.82 -3.30
N PHE A 144 -17.76 -8.85 -4.04
CA PHE A 144 -19.17 -9.23 -4.20
C PHE A 144 -19.56 -10.30 -3.18
N PRO A 145 -20.56 -10.09 -2.30
CA PRO A 145 -21.06 -11.17 -1.44
C PRO A 145 -21.66 -12.31 -2.26
N SER A 146 -21.22 -13.54 -2.00
CA SER A 146 -21.77 -14.73 -2.68
C SER A 146 -23.20 -15.08 -2.26
N ILE A 147 -23.67 -14.52 -1.13
CA ILE A 147 -24.94 -14.78 -0.43
C ILE A 147 -25.05 -16.19 0.16
N VAL A 148 -24.79 -17.21 -0.64
CA VAL A 148 -24.72 -18.61 -0.23
C VAL A 148 -23.30 -19.14 -0.40
N ASP A 149 -23.01 -20.31 0.18
CA ASP A 149 -21.72 -20.95 -0.04
C ASP A 149 -21.49 -21.25 -1.54
N VAL A 150 -20.23 -21.20 -1.96
CA VAL A 150 -19.81 -21.51 -3.33
C VAL A 150 -19.63 -23.03 -3.44
N SER A 151 -20.76 -23.71 -3.57
CA SER A 151 -20.86 -25.17 -3.61
C SER A 151 -21.91 -25.58 -4.65
N GLY A 152 -21.50 -25.64 -5.92
CA GLY A 152 -22.34 -25.98 -7.05
C GLY A 152 -23.23 -24.83 -7.53
N LEU A 153 -23.89 -25.05 -8.65
CA LEU A 153 -24.81 -24.10 -9.28
C LEU A 153 -26.24 -24.29 -8.77
N ASN A 154 -26.77 -23.25 -8.14
CA ASN A 154 -28.17 -23.10 -7.73
C ASN A 154 -28.73 -21.74 -8.20
N SER A 155 -30.05 -21.54 -8.06
CA SER A 155 -30.76 -20.34 -8.53
C SER A 155 -30.21 -19.02 -8.00
N PHE A 156 -29.63 -19.00 -6.79
CA PHE A 156 -29.01 -17.81 -6.23
C PHE A 156 -27.59 -17.63 -6.76
N SER A 157 -26.76 -18.66 -6.69
CA SER A 157 -25.36 -18.60 -7.14
C SER A 157 -25.22 -18.23 -8.62
N THR A 158 -26.07 -18.79 -9.51
CA THR A 158 -26.04 -18.45 -10.94
C THR A 158 -26.36 -16.98 -11.18
N GLN A 159 -27.35 -16.44 -10.48
CA GLN A 159 -27.70 -15.02 -10.56
C GLN A 159 -26.54 -14.13 -10.06
N ILE A 160 -25.93 -14.48 -8.93
CA ILE A 160 -24.81 -13.71 -8.36
C ILE A 160 -23.58 -13.76 -9.29
N PHE A 161 -23.23 -14.95 -9.79
CA PHE A 161 -22.12 -15.12 -10.74
C PHE A 161 -22.36 -14.41 -12.06
N ALA A 162 -23.59 -14.44 -12.58
CA ALA A 162 -23.96 -13.68 -13.79
C ALA A 162 -23.84 -12.17 -13.54
N ASN A 163 -24.34 -11.66 -12.41
CA ASN A 163 -24.20 -10.25 -12.06
C ASN A 163 -22.73 -9.82 -11.96
N ALA A 164 -21.89 -10.65 -11.33
CA ALA A 164 -20.45 -10.40 -11.24
C ALA A 164 -19.77 -10.39 -12.62
N ALA A 165 -20.13 -11.34 -13.50
CA ALA A 165 -19.66 -11.40 -14.87
C ALA A 165 -20.09 -10.17 -15.69
N HIS A 166 -21.34 -9.72 -15.54
CA HIS A 166 -21.82 -8.49 -16.19
C HIS A 166 -21.11 -7.24 -15.65
N ALA A 167 -20.88 -7.16 -14.34
CA ALA A 167 -20.19 -6.05 -13.71
C ALA A 167 -18.75 -5.91 -14.22
N ILE A 168 -17.96 -6.99 -14.18
CA ILE A 168 -16.59 -6.95 -14.69
C ILE A 168 -16.55 -6.70 -16.20
N ALA A 169 -17.51 -7.23 -16.97
CA ALA A 169 -17.65 -6.96 -18.40
C ALA A 169 -17.86 -5.47 -18.68
N GLY A 170 -18.75 -4.82 -17.92
CA GLY A 170 -18.93 -3.37 -17.99
C GLY A 170 -17.64 -2.62 -17.65
N MET A 171 -16.97 -2.98 -16.56
CA MET A 171 -15.72 -2.33 -16.14
C MET A 171 -14.60 -2.42 -17.19
N VAL A 172 -14.46 -3.54 -17.90
CA VAL A 172 -13.42 -3.69 -18.95
C VAL A 172 -13.81 -3.08 -20.30
N GLN A 173 -15.12 -2.94 -20.57
CA GLN A 173 -15.61 -2.38 -21.84
C GLN A 173 -15.71 -0.85 -21.81
N PHE A 174 -16.02 -0.27 -20.66
CA PHE A 174 -16.20 1.17 -20.51
C PHE A 174 -14.98 1.77 -19.80
N GLU A 175 -13.99 2.23 -20.58
CA GLU A 175 -12.88 3.00 -20.05
C GLU A 175 -13.37 4.39 -19.62
N SER A 176 -13.09 4.77 -18.37
CA SER A 176 -13.22 6.16 -17.95
C SER A 176 -12.23 7.00 -18.74
N ALA A 177 -12.71 8.03 -19.46
CA ALA A 177 -11.83 8.96 -20.15
C ALA A 177 -10.86 9.57 -19.11
N PRO A 178 -9.54 9.60 -19.38
CA PRO A 178 -8.62 10.29 -18.49
C PRO A 178 -9.06 11.75 -18.35
N PRO A 179 -8.90 12.37 -17.16
CA PRO A 179 -9.24 13.78 -16.97
C PRO A 179 -8.58 14.65 -18.05
N ARG A 180 -9.36 15.55 -18.66
CA ARG A 180 -8.91 16.40 -19.79
C ARG A 180 -7.76 17.34 -19.41
N ASP A 181 -7.64 17.68 -18.12
CA ASP A 181 -6.60 18.55 -17.56
C ASP A 181 -5.88 17.80 -16.43
N LYS A 182 -4.93 16.91 -16.79
CA LYS A 182 -4.12 16.20 -15.78
C LYS A 182 -3.09 17.16 -15.18
N LYS A 183 -3.43 17.79 -14.05
CA LYS A 183 -2.44 18.47 -13.21
C LYS A 183 -1.39 17.48 -12.75
N GLN A 184 -0.17 17.95 -12.51
CA GLN A 184 0.85 17.11 -11.89
C GLN A 184 0.41 16.77 -10.46
N LEU A 185 0.45 15.48 -10.13
CA LEU A 185 -0.06 14.95 -8.87
C LEU A 185 1.07 14.82 -7.84
N VAL A 186 0.92 15.48 -6.71
CA VAL A 186 1.84 15.39 -5.58
C VAL A 186 1.20 14.59 -4.45
N ALA A 187 1.90 13.57 -3.95
CA ALA A 187 1.51 12.90 -2.71
C ALA A 187 2.16 13.58 -1.51
N ALA A 188 1.44 13.73 -0.40
CA ALA A 188 1.98 14.28 0.83
C ALA A 188 1.55 13.48 2.08
N THR A 189 2.45 13.27 3.03
CA THR A 189 2.14 12.58 4.30
C THR A 189 1.87 13.57 5.43
N MET A 190 0.80 13.31 6.19
CA MET A 190 0.31 14.16 7.27
C MET A 190 0.04 13.35 8.53
N PHE A 191 0.18 13.99 9.68
CA PHE A 191 -0.42 13.56 10.95
C PHE A 191 -1.05 14.76 11.66
N GLY A 192 -1.86 14.52 12.69
CA GLY A 192 -2.54 15.61 13.42
C GLY A 192 -1.57 16.71 13.90
N VAL A 193 -0.37 16.29 14.33
CA VAL A 193 0.72 17.14 14.84
C VAL A 193 1.62 17.76 13.76
N THR A 194 1.40 17.46 12.48
CA THR A 194 2.10 18.06 11.32
C THR A 194 1.13 18.69 10.32
N THR A 195 -0.16 18.77 10.67
CA THR A 195 -1.23 19.28 9.80
C THR A 195 -0.98 20.70 9.29
N PRO A 196 -0.51 21.68 10.10
CA PRO A 196 -0.17 23.01 9.61
C PRO A 196 0.90 22.97 8.51
N CYS A 197 1.99 22.22 8.72
CA CYS A 197 3.05 22.06 7.73
C CYS A 197 2.49 21.60 6.37
N VAL A 198 1.73 20.50 6.39
CA VAL A 198 1.18 19.92 5.15
C VAL A 198 0.15 20.84 4.51
N ASN A 199 -0.70 21.52 5.28
CA ASN A 199 -1.68 22.47 4.74
C ASN A 199 -1.00 23.65 4.06
N TYR A 200 0.03 24.25 4.68
CA TYR A 200 0.78 25.35 4.04
C TYR A 200 1.49 24.91 2.77
N ALA A 201 2.08 23.71 2.76
CA ALA A 201 2.73 23.15 1.57
C ALA A 201 1.71 22.86 0.46
N ARG A 202 0.56 22.27 0.80
CA ARG A 202 -0.55 22.00 -0.11
C ARG A 202 -1.07 23.29 -0.75
N GLU A 203 -1.41 24.29 0.07
CA GLU A 203 -1.92 25.58 -0.40
C GLU A 203 -0.95 26.24 -1.38
N TYR A 204 0.35 26.15 -1.10
CA TYR A 204 1.37 26.65 -2.02
C TYR A 204 1.40 25.86 -3.34
N LEU A 205 1.38 24.53 -3.29
CA LEU A 205 1.37 23.68 -4.49
C LEU A 205 0.12 23.89 -5.36
N GLU A 206 -1.06 23.99 -4.75
CA GLU A 206 -2.32 24.24 -5.46
C GLU A 206 -2.32 25.61 -6.17
N GLN A 207 -1.72 26.63 -5.55
CA GLN A 207 -1.49 27.94 -6.19
C GLN A 207 -0.52 27.87 -7.37
N GLN A 208 0.33 26.84 -7.44
CA GLN A 208 1.24 26.56 -8.55
C GLN A 208 0.66 25.56 -9.56
N ASP A 209 -0.65 25.29 -9.50
CA ASP A 209 -1.41 24.40 -10.40
C ASP A 209 -1.09 22.90 -10.28
N PHE A 210 -0.63 22.46 -9.11
CA PHE A 210 -0.52 21.03 -8.77
C PHE A 210 -1.81 20.52 -8.11
N GLU A 211 -2.07 19.22 -8.25
CA GLU A 211 -3.06 18.50 -7.44
C GLU A 211 -2.33 17.78 -6.30
N VAL A 212 -2.87 17.81 -5.08
CA VAL A 212 -2.21 17.23 -3.91
C VAL A 212 -3.09 16.19 -3.23
N LEU A 213 -2.59 14.96 -3.12
CA LEU A 213 -3.20 13.89 -2.34
C LEU A 213 -2.53 13.81 -0.97
N VAL A 214 -3.32 14.04 0.09
CA VAL A 214 -2.83 13.96 1.48
C VAL A 214 -3.15 12.58 2.05
N PHE A 215 -2.11 11.89 2.53
CA PHE A 215 -2.19 10.60 3.18
C PHE A 215 -1.96 10.76 4.67
N HIS A 216 -2.90 10.27 5.48
CA HIS A 216 -2.73 10.22 6.92
C HIS A 216 -1.74 9.11 7.28
N ALA A 217 -0.64 9.44 7.96
CA ALA A 217 0.48 8.53 8.25
C ALA A 217 0.13 7.52 9.36
N THR A 218 -0.85 6.65 9.10
CA THR A 218 -1.40 5.65 10.03
C THR A 218 -1.01 4.21 9.66
N GLY A 219 0.10 4.04 8.95
CA GLY A 219 0.55 2.77 8.38
C GLY A 219 -0.11 2.51 7.03
N THR A 220 -1.44 2.46 6.99
CA THR A 220 -2.20 2.27 5.75
C THR A 220 -2.04 3.45 4.78
N GLY A 221 -1.95 4.69 5.28
CA GLY A 221 -1.76 5.85 4.43
C GLY A 221 -0.42 5.82 3.71
N GLY A 222 0.69 5.55 4.42
CA GLY A 222 1.99 5.36 3.81
C GLY A 222 2.00 4.22 2.79
N LYS A 223 1.47 3.04 3.14
CA LYS A 223 1.36 1.91 2.20
C LYS A 223 0.59 2.28 0.93
N THR A 224 -0.53 2.98 1.08
CA THR A 224 -1.36 3.41 -0.06
C THR A 224 -0.60 4.40 -0.94
N MET A 225 0.10 5.35 -0.35
CA MET A 225 0.94 6.30 -1.09
C MET A 225 2.02 5.58 -1.89
N GLU A 226 2.75 4.64 -1.28
CA GLU A 226 3.79 3.84 -1.95
C GLU A 226 3.19 3.06 -3.13
N SER A 227 2.03 2.42 -2.97
CA SER A 227 1.34 1.70 -4.05
C SER A 227 0.95 2.62 -5.22
N LEU A 228 0.51 3.85 -4.95
CA LEU A 228 0.16 4.82 -5.99
C LEU A 228 1.40 5.36 -6.73
N ILE A 229 2.52 5.51 -6.02
CA ILE A 229 3.82 5.85 -6.62
C ILE A 229 4.29 4.71 -7.54
N GLU A 230 4.23 3.46 -7.08
CA GLU A 230 4.56 2.28 -7.88
C GLU A 230 3.66 2.14 -9.11
N GLY A 231 2.38 2.50 -8.98
CA GLY A 231 1.41 2.53 -10.07
C GLY A 231 1.62 3.65 -11.10
N GLY A 232 2.58 4.55 -10.89
CA GLY A 232 2.87 5.67 -11.80
C GLY A 232 1.81 6.78 -11.77
N PHE A 233 1.02 6.87 -10.71
CA PHE A 233 -0.01 7.91 -10.56
C PHE A 233 0.56 9.23 -10.03
N VAL A 234 1.66 9.16 -9.28
CA VAL A 234 2.24 10.29 -8.53
C VAL A 234 3.47 10.84 -9.26
N ASP A 235 3.49 12.16 -9.50
CA ASP A 235 4.56 12.87 -10.19
C ASP A 235 5.61 13.45 -9.22
N GLY A 236 5.27 13.65 -7.95
CA GLY A 236 6.19 14.13 -6.91
C GLY A 236 5.71 13.80 -5.49
N VAL A 237 6.64 13.76 -4.52
CA VAL A 237 6.33 13.35 -3.13
C VAL A 237 6.85 14.37 -2.11
N LEU A 238 5.94 14.85 -1.25
CA LEU A 238 6.23 15.59 -0.02
C LEU A 238 6.04 14.67 1.19
N ASP A 239 7.05 13.88 1.50
CA ASP A 239 6.99 12.96 2.64
C ASP A 239 7.38 13.66 3.94
N LEU A 240 6.53 14.59 4.38
CA LEU A 240 6.80 15.46 5.51
C LEU A 240 6.63 14.75 6.86
N THR A 241 5.85 13.67 6.90
CA THR A 241 5.51 12.94 8.12
C THR A 241 5.88 11.46 8.02
N THR A 242 7.00 11.09 8.63
CA THR A 242 7.61 9.75 8.53
C THR A 242 7.42 8.90 9.80
N THR A 243 6.50 9.30 10.68
CA THR A 243 6.15 8.68 11.98
C THR A 243 5.86 7.17 11.94
N GLU A 244 5.43 6.63 10.81
CA GLU A 244 5.17 5.20 10.64
C GLU A 244 6.42 4.34 10.91
N TRP A 245 7.63 4.93 10.81
CA TRP A 245 8.88 4.29 11.21
C TRP A 245 9.06 4.15 12.73
N CYS A 246 8.51 5.05 13.53
CA CYS A 246 8.49 4.91 14.99
C CYS A 246 7.73 3.66 15.39
N ASP A 247 6.55 3.47 14.78
CA ASP A 247 5.69 2.33 15.01
C ASP A 247 6.33 1.03 14.52
N GLU A 248 6.93 1.02 13.32
CA GLU A 248 7.65 -0.16 12.79
C GLU A 248 8.84 -0.55 13.68
N LEU A 249 9.63 0.42 14.16
CA LEU A 249 10.83 0.18 14.96
C LEU A 249 10.50 -0.32 16.37
N VAL A 250 9.49 0.27 17.02
CA VAL A 250 9.23 0.09 18.45
C VAL A 250 8.07 -0.89 18.71
N GLY A 251 7.25 -1.17 17.70
CA GLY A 251 6.07 -2.04 17.81
C GLY A 251 4.79 -1.28 18.14
N GLY A 252 4.61 -0.11 17.53
CA GLY A 252 3.36 0.65 17.54
C GLY A 252 2.29 0.04 16.64
N VAL A 253 1.10 0.64 16.63
CA VAL A 253 -0.09 0.10 15.93
C VAL A 253 -0.30 0.66 14.52
N LEU A 254 0.45 1.69 14.12
CA LEU A 254 0.32 2.43 12.86
C LEU A 254 1.54 2.26 11.95
N ALA A 255 2.11 1.05 11.92
CA ALA A 255 3.31 0.76 11.13
C ALA A 255 3.01 0.56 9.63
N ALA A 256 3.87 1.11 8.78
CA ALA A 256 3.75 1.00 7.31
C ALA A 256 4.52 -0.20 6.72
N GLY A 257 5.25 -0.97 7.53
CA GLY A 257 6.07 -2.08 7.06
C GLY A 257 7.47 -1.65 6.61
N PRO A 258 8.35 -2.62 6.34
CA PRO A 258 9.78 -2.37 6.14
C PRO A 258 10.11 -1.69 4.81
N HIS A 259 9.16 -1.60 3.87
CA HIS A 259 9.36 -1.01 2.54
C HIS A 259 8.99 0.48 2.46
N ARG A 260 8.62 1.09 3.59
CA ARG A 260 8.31 2.52 3.65
C ARG A 260 9.52 3.37 3.19
N LEU A 261 9.27 4.46 2.48
CA LEU A 261 10.24 5.37 1.83
C LEU A 261 11.03 4.77 0.64
N GLU A 262 10.60 3.65 0.06
CA GLU A 262 11.33 3.01 -1.06
C GLU A 262 10.76 3.33 -2.44
N ALA A 263 9.45 3.50 -2.60
CA ALA A 263 8.81 3.58 -3.91
C ALA A 263 9.23 4.82 -4.70
N ALA A 264 9.27 6.00 -4.09
CA ALA A 264 9.64 7.24 -4.79
C ALA A 264 11.06 7.16 -5.35
N GLY A 265 12.01 6.74 -4.52
CA GLY A 265 13.40 6.53 -4.92
C GLY A 265 13.55 5.47 -6.02
N ARG A 266 12.84 4.34 -5.91
CA ARG A 266 12.91 3.24 -6.89
C ARG A 266 12.25 3.58 -8.22
N CYS A 267 11.12 4.27 -8.20
CA CYS A 267 10.38 4.73 -9.38
C CYS A 267 10.93 6.05 -9.95
N LYS A 268 11.99 6.60 -9.36
CA LYS A 268 12.64 7.86 -9.76
C LYS A 268 11.70 9.07 -9.70
N VAL A 269 10.68 9.00 -8.84
CA VAL A 269 9.77 10.12 -8.58
C VAL A 269 10.49 11.13 -7.66
N PRO A 270 10.56 12.41 -8.02
CA PRO A 270 11.12 13.46 -7.18
C PRO A 270 10.50 13.47 -5.79
N GLN A 271 11.33 13.53 -4.75
CA GLN A 271 10.85 13.51 -3.37
C GLN A 271 11.58 14.51 -2.48
N VAL A 272 10.81 15.13 -1.59
CA VAL A 272 11.30 15.89 -0.44
C VAL A 272 10.77 15.20 0.81
N VAL A 273 11.69 14.77 1.67
CA VAL A 273 11.40 14.00 2.88
C VAL A 273 11.75 14.84 4.11
N SER A 274 10.96 14.72 5.18
CA SER A 274 11.24 15.33 6.48
C SER A 274 11.07 14.32 7.61
N THR A 275 11.35 14.74 8.83
CA THR A 275 11.34 13.93 10.06
C THR A 275 10.06 14.09 10.87
N GLY A 276 8.96 14.53 10.24
CA GLY A 276 7.74 14.89 10.96
C GLY A 276 7.16 13.76 11.79
N ALA A 277 6.80 14.09 13.02
CA ALA A 277 6.27 13.19 14.03
C ALA A 277 7.16 11.96 14.36
N LEU A 278 8.48 12.04 14.10
CA LEU A 278 9.44 11.01 14.56
C LEU A 278 9.69 11.04 16.09
N ASP A 279 8.99 11.92 16.80
CA ASP A 279 8.97 12.01 18.25
C ASP A 279 7.96 11.06 18.91
N MET A 280 7.12 10.34 18.16
CA MET A 280 6.03 9.54 18.75
C MET A 280 5.83 8.15 18.17
N VAL A 281 5.56 7.19 19.05
CA VAL A 281 5.04 5.84 18.73
C VAL A 281 3.56 5.79 19.11
N ASN A 282 2.73 5.20 18.25
CA ASN A 282 1.29 5.17 18.45
C ASN A 282 0.82 3.87 19.07
N PHE A 283 -0.05 3.99 20.08
CA PHE A 283 -0.76 2.88 20.70
C PHE A 283 -2.26 3.19 20.77
N GLY A 284 -3.03 2.16 21.15
CA GLY A 284 -4.46 2.28 21.41
C GLY A 284 -4.77 3.03 22.72
N PRO A 285 -5.92 2.73 23.34
CA PRO A 285 -6.27 3.28 24.65
C PRO A 285 -5.15 3.09 25.68
N TYR A 286 -5.02 4.00 26.63
CA TYR A 286 -3.91 4.05 27.58
C TYR A 286 -3.65 2.71 28.29
N ASP A 287 -4.70 1.99 28.67
CA ASP A 287 -4.60 0.72 29.39
C ASP A 287 -4.14 -0.46 28.50
N THR A 288 -4.14 -0.27 27.17
CA THR A 288 -3.65 -1.25 26.19
C THR A 288 -2.18 -1.09 25.86
N VAL A 289 -1.53 -0.03 26.34
CA VAL A 289 -0.09 0.18 26.14
C VAL A 289 0.68 -1.00 26.76
N PRO A 290 1.58 -1.68 26.01
CA PRO A 290 2.33 -2.82 26.51
C PRO A 290 3.05 -2.55 27.84
N ALA A 291 3.09 -3.55 28.73
CA ALA A 291 3.64 -3.39 30.08
C ALA A 291 5.10 -2.88 30.09
N ALA A 292 5.89 -3.25 29.08
CA ALA A 292 7.27 -2.80 28.90
C ALA A 292 7.40 -1.27 28.73
N PHE A 293 6.34 -0.59 28.29
CA PHE A 293 6.34 0.85 27.98
C PHE A 293 5.64 1.72 29.04
N LYS A 294 5.12 1.14 30.12
CA LYS A 294 4.32 1.88 31.13
C LYS A 294 5.05 3.03 31.81
N ASN A 295 6.39 2.98 31.89
CA ASN A 295 7.22 4.01 32.52
C ASN A 295 7.79 5.02 31.51
N ARG A 296 7.39 4.94 30.24
CA ARG A 296 7.79 5.90 29.21
C ARG A 296 6.97 7.18 29.33
N ASN A 297 7.41 8.24 28.65
CA ASN A 297 6.64 9.47 28.55
C ASN A 297 5.43 9.23 27.63
N LEU A 298 4.26 9.03 28.24
CA LEU A 298 2.99 8.74 27.56
C LEU A 298 2.09 9.98 27.55
N TYR A 299 1.51 10.27 26.38
CA TYR A 299 0.56 11.34 26.18
C TYR A 299 -0.80 10.77 25.75
N LYS A 300 -1.84 11.04 26.54
CA LYS A 300 -3.22 10.64 26.23
C LYS A 300 -3.80 11.61 25.21
N HIS A 301 -3.68 11.28 23.93
CA HIS A 301 -4.18 12.13 22.85
C HIS A 301 -5.71 12.17 22.83
N ASN A 302 -6.36 11.01 22.91
CA ASN A 302 -7.80 10.88 23.04
C ASN A 302 -8.15 9.53 23.72
N PRO A 303 -9.43 9.22 24.01
CA PRO A 303 -9.81 7.98 24.68
C PRO A 303 -9.33 6.68 23.98
N SER A 304 -9.07 6.75 22.68
CA SER A 304 -8.70 5.60 21.84
C SER A 304 -7.22 5.56 21.46
N VAL A 305 -6.46 6.64 21.70
CA VAL A 305 -5.08 6.80 21.21
C VAL A 305 -4.16 7.34 22.29
N THR A 306 -3.05 6.65 22.49
CA THR A 306 -1.95 7.07 23.36
C THR A 306 -0.68 7.20 22.54
N LEU A 307 0.01 8.31 22.68
CA LEU A 307 1.31 8.56 22.07
C LEU A 307 2.41 8.29 23.09
N MET A 308 3.53 7.72 22.65
CA MET A 308 4.71 7.50 23.48
C MET A 308 5.91 8.23 22.88
N ARG A 309 6.59 9.09 23.66
CA ARG A 309 7.78 9.81 23.18
C ARG A 309 8.91 8.84 22.86
N THR A 310 9.47 8.93 21.66
CA THR A 310 10.70 8.21 21.26
C THR A 310 11.89 8.68 22.09
N THR A 311 12.82 7.76 22.38
CA THR A 311 14.07 8.04 23.12
C THR A 311 15.20 8.46 22.19
N VAL A 312 16.29 8.96 22.77
CA VAL A 312 17.55 9.25 22.06
C VAL A 312 18.04 8.03 21.24
N GLU A 313 18.04 6.84 21.84
CA GLU A 313 18.51 5.63 21.16
C GLU A 313 17.57 5.16 20.04
N GLU A 314 16.25 5.34 20.20
CA GLU A 314 15.28 5.10 19.13
C GLU A 314 15.45 6.12 18.00
N ASN A 315 15.68 7.40 18.31
CA ASN A 315 15.94 8.47 17.32
C ASN A 315 17.23 8.22 16.52
N ARG A 316 18.27 7.69 17.15
CA ARG A 316 19.47 7.21 16.44
C ARG A 316 19.10 6.16 15.40
N LYS A 317 18.37 5.12 15.80
CA LYS A 317 17.94 4.04 14.88
C LYS A 317 17.01 4.55 13.78
N LEU A 318 16.10 5.47 14.09
CA LEU A 318 15.23 6.11 13.10
C LEU A 318 16.06 6.87 12.07
N GLY A 319 17.05 7.66 12.51
CA GLY A 319 17.98 8.35 11.61
C GLY A 319 18.75 7.39 10.71
N GLU A 320 19.21 6.24 11.24
CA GLU A 320 19.85 5.20 10.44
C GLU A 320 18.93 4.62 9.38
N VAL A 321 17.69 4.28 9.75
CA VAL A 321 16.71 3.71 8.83
C VAL A 321 16.35 4.70 7.72
N ILE A 322 16.03 5.95 8.05
CA ILE A 322 15.70 6.97 7.07
C ILE A 322 16.89 7.18 6.11
N ALA A 323 18.11 7.31 6.62
CA ALA A 323 19.29 7.47 5.78
C ALA A 323 19.51 6.27 4.84
N ASP A 324 19.39 5.04 5.35
CA ASP A 324 19.55 3.83 4.55
C ASP A 324 18.53 3.74 3.41
N LYS A 325 17.30 4.23 3.61
CA LYS A 325 16.27 4.29 2.57
C LYS A 325 16.59 5.34 1.52
N LEU A 326 16.85 6.58 1.95
CA LEU A 326 17.09 7.70 1.02
C LEU A 326 18.39 7.53 0.22
N ASN A 327 19.43 6.92 0.79
CA ASN A 327 20.68 6.63 0.10
C ASN A 327 20.52 5.61 -1.05
N ARG A 328 19.40 4.89 -1.13
CA ARG A 328 19.09 3.96 -2.22
C ARG A 328 18.24 4.59 -3.32
N ALA A 329 17.86 5.86 -3.17
CA ALA A 329 17.03 6.54 -4.14
C ALA A 329 17.76 6.70 -5.48
N GLN A 330 17.03 6.49 -6.59
CA GLN A 330 17.54 6.63 -7.96
C GLN A 330 16.98 7.86 -8.68
N GLY A 331 16.15 8.65 -7.99
CA GLY A 331 15.58 9.91 -8.48
C GLY A 331 15.93 11.09 -7.56
N PRO A 332 15.67 12.33 -8.02
CA PRO A 332 16.01 13.53 -7.26
C PRO A 332 15.38 13.53 -5.87
N THR A 333 16.22 13.61 -4.85
CA THR A 333 15.82 13.42 -3.45
C THR A 333 16.43 14.51 -2.59
N ALA A 334 15.60 15.16 -1.77
CA ALA A 334 16.05 16.07 -0.72
C ALA A 334 15.52 15.64 0.65
N LEU A 335 16.36 15.77 1.68
CA LEU A 335 15.98 15.64 3.08
C LEU A 335 15.97 17.03 3.72
N MET A 336 14.88 17.40 4.37
CA MET A 336 14.73 18.69 5.06
C MET A 336 14.59 18.48 6.56
N LEU A 337 15.42 19.14 7.35
CA LEU A 337 15.41 19.04 8.81
C LEU A 337 14.86 20.33 9.46
N PRO A 338 13.78 20.24 10.26
CA PRO A 338 13.26 21.35 11.06
C PRO A 338 13.99 21.40 12.41
N LEU A 339 14.98 22.29 12.53
CA LEU A 339 15.91 22.29 13.67
C LEU A 339 15.29 22.66 15.03
N LYS A 340 14.05 23.18 15.07
CA LYS A 340 13.37 23.57 16.32
C LYS A 340 12.21 22.65 16.75
N GLY A 341 12.07 21.49 16.11
CA GLY A 341 11.08 20.50 16.52
C GLY A 341 10.43 19.75 15.36
N VAL A 342 10.11 18.48 15.57
CA VAL A 342 9.54 17.61 14.53
C VAL A 342 8.02 17.44 14.61
N SER A 343 7.35 18.02 15.61
CA SER A 343 5.89 17.94 15.76
C SER A 343 5.34 19.09 16.60
N MET A 344 4.01 19.29 16.61
CA MET A 344 3.35 20.21 17.57
C MET A 344 3.63 19.89 19.05
N LEU A 345 3.95 18.64 19.39
CA LEU A 345 4.23 18.22 20.76
C LEU A 345 5.71 18.33 21.11
N ASP A 346 6.56 18.50 20.11
CA ASP A 346 8.01 18.54 20.20
C ASP A 346 8.55 19.93 19.89
N VAL A 347 8.08 20.91 20.66
CA VAL A 347 8.55 22.30 20.66
C VAL A 347 8.58 22.80 22.10
N GLU A 348 9.29 23.90 22.36
CA GLU A 348 9.45 24.43 23.71
C GLU A 348 8.12 24.56 24.48
N GLY A 349 8.09 23.99 25.70
CA GLY A 349 6.92 23.99 26.58
C GLY A 349 5.89 22.90 26.29
N GLN A 350 6.09 22.05 25.29
CA GLN A 350 5.19 20.94 24.95
C GLN A 350 5.64 19.60 25.55
N PRO A 351 4.72 18.63 25.72
CA PRO A 351 4.98 17.39 26.46
C PRO A 351 6.10 16.50 25.90
N PHE A 352 6.37 16.57 24.59
CA PHE A 352 7.35 15.74 23.90
C PHE A 352 8.61 16.53 23.51
N HIS A 353 8.76 17.78 23.93
CA HIS A 353 9.96 18.57 23.66
C HIS A 353 11.24 17.83 24.07
N GLY A 354 12.04 17.42 23.09
CA GLY A 354 13.18 16.52 23.28
C GLY A 354 14.42 16.97 22.52
N THR A 355 15.07 18.02 23.01
CA THR A 355 16.29 18.56 22.36
C THR A 355 17.39 17.51 22.13
N GLN A 356 17.59 16.59 23.07
CA GLN A 356 18.61 15.54 22.94
C GLN A 356 18.20 14.46 21.93
N GLU A 357 16.92 14.12 21.90
CA GLU A 357 16.33 13.19 20.94
C GLU A 357 16.46 13.72 19.51
N ASP A 358 16.11 14.98 19.29
CA ASP A 358 16.13 15.63 17.98
C ASP A 358 17.57 15.84 17.51
N GLU A 359 18.47 16.30 18.39
CA GLU A 359 19.90 16.41 18.07
C GLU A 359 20.49 15.05 17.68
N MET A 360 20.11 13.96 18.36
CA MET A 360 20.57 12.62 18.01
C MET A 360 20.05 12.19 16.64
N LEU A 361 18.77 12.42 16.34
CA LEU A 361 18.17 12.14 15.03
C LEU A 361 18.91 12.91 13.93
N PHE A 362 19.05 14.23 14.08
CA PHE A 362 19.66 15.09 13.07
C PHE A 362 21.14 14.80 12.88
N ASN A 363 21.91 14.58 13.95
CA ASN A 363 23.32 14.22 13.86
C ASN A 363 23.51 12.88 13.15
N THR A 364 22.66 11.90 13.44
CA THR A 364 22.70 10.60 12.75
C THR A 364 22.44 10.78 11.25
N LEU A 365 21.42 11.54 10.88
CA LEU A 365 21.11 11.82 9.47
C LEU A 365 22.24 12.57 8.77
N ARG A 366 22.83 13.60 9.41
CA ARG A 366 23.98 14.34 8.86
C ARG A 366 25.17 13.43 8.54
N GLN A 367 25.43 12.44 9.40
CA GLN A 367 26.56 11.51 9.29
C GLN A 367 26.30 10.38 8.28
N ARG A 368 25.06 9.91 8.15
CA ARG A 368 24.72 8.71 7.38
C ARG A 368 24.23 9.00 5.97
N ILE A 369 23.65 10.17 5.71
CA ILE A 369 23.16 10.53 4.38
C ILE A 369 24.31 10.68 3.39
N ASP A 370 24.21 9.99 2.27
CA ASP A 370 25.05 10.17 1.10
C ASP A 370 24.64 11.46 0.37
N ARG A 371 25.47 12.50 0.50
CA ARG A 371 25.25 13.82 -0.09
C ARG A 371 25.35 13.85 -1.62
N GLN A 372 25.87 12.78 -2.24
CA GLN A 372 25.84 12.65 -3.70
C GLN A 372 24.46 12.22 -4.21
N THR A 373 23.73 11.48 -3.37
CA THR A 373 22.40 10.94 -3.68
C THR A 373 21.27 11.84 -3.15
N VAL A 374 21.47 12.47 -1.98
CA VAL A 374 20.44 13.23 -1.26
C VAL A 374 20.93 14.64 -0.92
N GLU A 375 20.17 15.65 -1.36
CA GLU A 375 20.38 17.03 -0.92
C GLU A 375 19.85 17.19 0.52
N LEU A 376 20.72 17.39 1.51
CA LEU A 376 20.29 17.70 2.88
C LEU A 376 20.22 19.21 3.08
N ILE A 377 19.07 19.67 3.56
CA ILE A 377 18.72 21.07 3.80
C ILE A 377 18.25 21.21 5.24
N GLU A 378 18.71 22.26 5.92
CA GLU A 378 18.43 22.47 7.34
C GLU A 378 17.85 23.87 7.54
N LEU A 379 16.71 23.97 8.22
CA LEU A 379 16.03 25.23 8.48
C LEU A 379 15.92 25.45 9.98
N ASP A 380 16.27 26.65 10.43
CA ASP A 380 16.14 27.08 11.83
C ASP A 380 14.68 27.41 12.21
N SER A 381 13.80 26.42 12.06
CA SER A 381 12.36 26.51 12.32
C SER A 381 11.85 25.17 12.85
N ASP A 382 10.68 25.16 13.47
CA ASP A 382 9.96 23.91 13.72
C ASP A 382 9.26 23.46 12.43
N ILE A 383 8.81 22.20 12.41
CA ILE A 383 8.19 21.64 11.20
C ILE A 383 6.93 22.38 10.75
N ASN A 384 6.16 22.95 11.69
CA ASN A 384 4.88 23.59 11.41
C ASN A 384 5.02 25.08 11.06
N ASP A 385 6.25 25.61 11.04
CA ASP A 385 6.52 26.92 10.49
C ASP A 385 6.15 26.96 8.99
N LYS A 386 5.39 27.99 8.60
CA LYS A 386 5.00 28.23 7.21
C LYS A 386 6.22 28.34 6.28
N ALA A 387 7.32 28.92 6.76
CA ALA A 387 8.55 29.03 5.98
C ALA A 387 9.14 27.65 5.65
N PHE A 388 9.10 26.70 6.60
CA PHE A 388 9.52 25.32 6.37
C PHE A 388 8.67 24.63 5.31
N ALA A 389 7.35 24.67 5.49
CA ALA A 389 6.39 24.06 4.58
C ALA A 389 6.50 24.58 3.14
N VAL A 390 6.59 25.91 2.98
CA VAL A 390 6.73 26.53 1.66
C VAL A 390 8.10 26.24 1.04
N ALA A 391 9.17 26.16 1.85
CA ALA A 391 10.49 25.77 1.35
C ALA A 391 10.49 24.32 0.83
N ALA A 392 9.82 23.40 1.53
CA ALA A 392 9.67 22.01 1.09
C ALA A 392 8.90 21.90 -0.22
N ALA A 393 7.76 22.58 -0.34
CA ALA A 393 6.99 22.61 -1.58
C ALA A 393 7.78 23.22 -2.76
N LYS A 394 8.48 24.33 -2.53
CA LYS A 394 9.36 24.94 -3.55
C LYS A 394 10.48 24.01 -3.98
N LYS A 395 11.13 23.34 -3.03
CA LYS A 395 12.18 22.37 -3.31
C LYS A 395 11.64 21.21 -4.14
N LEU A 396 10.45 20.69 -3.84
CA LEU A 396 9.85 19.63 -4.67
C LEU A 396 9.61 20.12 -6.10
N ILE A 397 9.01 21.30 -6.30
CA ILE A 397 8.82 21.88 -7.64
C ILE A 397 10.16 22.03 -8.38
N GLU A 398 11.22 22.46 -7.68
CA GLU A 398 12.56 22.55 -8.25
C GLU A 398 13.06 21.18 -8.74
N LEU A 399 12.93 20.13 -7.92
CA LEU A 399 13.33 18.78 -8.27
C LEU A 399 12.50 18.23 -9.46
N MET A 400 11.19 18.47 -9.47
CA MET A 400 10.29 18.04 -10.55
C MET A 400 10.60 18.71 -11.90
N LYS A 401 11.18 19.92 -11.91
CA LYS A 401 11.59 20.62 -13.15
C LYS A 401 12.90 20.10 -13.73
N LYS A 402 13.70 19.37 -12.95
CA LYS A 402 15.00 18.82 -13.37
C LYS A 402 14.91 17.38 -13.87
N SER A 403 13.78 16.72 -13.67
CA SER A 403 13.54 15.30 -13.96
C SER A 403 13.09 14.99 -15.38
#